data_AF-A0A0F9NWR5-F1
#
_entry.id   AF-A0A0F9NWR5-F1
#
_cell.length_a   1.000
_cell.length_b   1.000
_cell.length_c   1.000
_cell.angle_alpha   90.00
_cell.angle_beta   90.00
_cell.angle_gamma   90.00
#
_symmetry.space_group_name_H-M   'P 1'
#
loop_
_entity.id
_entity.type
_entity.pdbx_description
1 polymer ?
#
loop_
_entity_poly.entity_id
_entity_poly.type
_entity_poly.pdbx_seq_one_letter_code
_entity_poly.pdbx_strand_id
1 'polypeptide(L)'
;MNIRLAAFGILALSACAPGQSILDRGVAIALNEPASETPPVGQFPPRFAALVADTNAPALILTVESRSQTGRLLMESRINDVETWLSSDLTGLMLENGMLQGTRGLGSELIASELFEPMELILSGRSGYSDRLHSYLNGNVEIVTRTYRCLVVVKGNAIIPLEIGNVSTRVMTEDCKSLDQSFQNTYWVSTNSGAIVQARQWAGDELGYLKTQAATRSPTQVSASHQVIVVE
;
A
#
# COMPACT_ATOMS: atom_id res chain seq x y z
N MET A 1 49.88 -54.54 45.68
CA MET A 1 48.88 -53.90 46.55
C MET A 1 47.90 -53.18 45.64
N ASN A 2 46.65 -53.66 45.60
CA ASN A 2 45.59 -53.24 44.67
C ASN A 2 45.03 -51.86 45.02
N ILE A 3 44.70 -51.03 44.03
CA ILE A 3 43.62 -50.05 44.17
C ILE A 3 42.79 -50.04 42.88
N ARG A 4 41.51 -50.43 43.04
CA ARG A 4 40.43 -50.34 42.06
C ARG A 4 40.00 -48.88 41.93
N LEU A 5 39.72 -48.38 40.73
CA LEU A 5 38.93 -47.16 40.54
C LEU A 5 37.61 -47.49 39.86
N ALA A 6 36.56 -46.91 40.44
CA ALA A 6 35.16 -47.20 40.23
C ALA A 6 34.61 -46.55 38.95
N ALA A 7 33.70 -47.25 38.29
CA ALA A 7 32.82 -46.70 37.27
C ALA A 7 31.79 -45.79 37.94
N PHE A 8 31.72 -44.53 37.52
CA PHE A 8 30.63 -43.61 37.87
C PHE A 8 29.75 -43.44 36.63
N GLY A 9 28.51 -43.94 36.72
CA GLY A 9 27.47 -43.70 35.74
C GLY A 9 27.00 -42.25 35.84
N ILE A 10 26.91 -41.59 34.69
CA ILE A 10 26.33 -40.25 34.58
C ILE A 10 24.87 -40.42 34.13
N LEU A 11 23.97 -40.18 35.08
CA LEU A 11 22.56 -39.90 34.85
C LEU A 11 22.40 -38.49 34.27
N ALA A 12 21.53 -38.38 33.27
CA ALA A 12 21.16 -37.16 32.57
C ALA A 12 20.36 -36.17 33.45
N LEU A 13 20.55 -34.87 33.23
CA LEU A 13 19.56 -33.83 33.53
C LEU A 13 19.67 -32.65 32.52
N SER A 14 18.61 -32.53 31.73
CA SER A 14 17.88 -31.31 31.31
C SER A 14 18.63 -30.03 30.87
N ALA A 15 18.40 -29.71 29.60
CA ALA A 15 17.88 -28.43 29.06
C ALA A 15 18.41 -27.10 29.63
N CYS A 16 19.24 -26.42 28.84
CA CYS A 16 19.25 -24.97 28.70
C CYS A 16 19.49 -24.64 27.21
N ALA A 17 18.51 -24.00 26.58
CA ALA A 17 18.74 -23.33 25.30
C ALA A 17 19.56 -22.06 25.57
N PRO A 18 20.65 -21.78 24.82
CA PRO A 18 21.36 -20.53 24.99
C PRO A 18 20.51 -19.39 24.40
N GLY A 19 20.06 -18.48 25.28
CA GLY A 19 19.51 -17.20 24.87
C GLY A 19 20.57 -16.41 24.10
N GLN A 20 20.31 -16.13 22.83
CA GLN A 20 21.19 -15.32 22.00
C GLN A 20 21.19 -13.89 22.54
N SER A 21 22.40 -13.40 22.82
CA SER A 21 22.63 -12.10 23.44
C SER A 21 22.34 -10.97 22.45
N ILE A 22 21.76 -9.88 22.95
CA ILE A 22 21.43 -8.66 22.19
C ILE A 22 22.66 -8.07 21.46
N LEU A 23 23.87 -8.42 21.90
CA LEU A 23 25.13 -7.96 21.33
C LEU A 23 25.40 -8.52 19.92
N ASP A 24 24.89 -9.71 19.58
CA ASP A 24 25.07 -10.29 18.24
C ASP A 24 24.30 -9.51 17.15
N ARG A 25 23.23 -8.80 17.52
CA ARG A 25 22.49 -7.92 16.60
C ARG A 25 23.18 -6.58 16.35
N GLY A 26 24.11 -6.16 17.21
CA GLY A 26 24.83 -4.89 17.06
C GLY A 26 25.93 -4.93 15.99
N VAL A 27 26.54 -6.09 15.78
CA VAL A 27 27.67 -6.25 14.84
C VAL A 27 27.20 -6.26 13.38
N ALA A 28 25.99 -6.75 13.11
CA ALA A 28 25.38 -6.75 11.78
C ALA A 28 25.04 -5.34 11.23
N ILE A 29 25.04 -4.31 12.09
CA ILE A 29 24.82 -2.90 11.67
C ILE A 29 26.14 -2.26 11.21
N ALA A 30 27.30 -2.80 11.63
CA ALA A 30 28.62 -2.24 11.34
C ALA A 30 29.28 -2.84 10.08
N LEU A 31 28.76 -3.95 9.57
CA LEU A 31 29.21 -4.56 8.32
C LEU A 31 28.18 -4.26 7.25
N ASN A 32 28.61 -3.59 6.20
CA ASN A 32 27.82 -3.23 5.02
C ASN A 32 27.44 -4.49 4.22
N GLU A 33 26.73 -5.44 4.83
CA GLU A 33 26.11 -6.57 4.15
C GLU A 33 24.89 -6.06 3.38
N PRO A 34 24.76 -6.39 2.08
CA PRO A 34 23.55 -6.08 1.36
C PRO A 34 22.40 -6.81 2.04
N ALA A 35 21.45 -6.06 2.60
CA ALA A 35 20.17 -6.59 3.03
C ALA A 35 19.46 -7.15 1.79
N SER A 36 19.69 -8.44 1.52
CA SER A 36 19.07 -9.18 0.44
C SER A 36 18.81 -10.60 0.91
N GLU A 37 18.18 -10.74 2.07
CA GLU A 37 17.35 -11.90 2.33
C GLU A 37 15.94 -11.55 1.87
N THR A 38 15.60 -11.99 0.66
CA THR A 38 14.21 -12.14 0.26
C THR A 38 13.53 -13.00 1.33
N PRO A 39 12.49 -12.51 2.02
CA PRO A 39 11.84 -13.31 3.06
C PRO A 39 11.38 -14.65 2.48
N PRO A 40 11.42 -15.74 3.28
CA PRO A 40 10.92 -17.04 2.85
C PRO A 40 9.53 -16.90 2.24
N VAL A 41 9.28 -17.57 1.11
CA VAL A 41 7.97 -17.56 0.47
C VAL A 41 6.90 -17.96 1.49
N GLY A 42 5.97 -17.05 1.77
CA GLY A 42 4.90 -17.25 2.76
C GLY A 42 5.15 -16.62 4.13
N GLN A 43 6.28 -15.96 4.36
CA GLN A 43 6.54 -15.21 5.59
C GLN A 43 6.59 -13.71 5.33
N PHE A 44 5.60 -12.99 5.83
CA PHE A 44 5.58 -11.53 5.76
C PHE A 44 6.47 -10.91 6.84
N PRO A 45 7.01 -9.69 6.61
CA PRO A 45 7.63 -8.93 7.68
C PRO A 45 6.66 -8.76 8.86
N PRO A 46 7.14 -8.73 10.13
CA PRO A 46 6.27 -8.76 11.31
C PRO A 46 5.14 -7.73 11.31
N ARG A 47 5.40 -6.52 10.80
CA ARG A 47 4.43 -5.42 10.68
C ARG A 47 3.25 -5.81 9.79
N PHE A 48 3.50 -6.35 8.60
CA PHE A 48 2.45 -6.80 7.69
C PHE A 48 1.83 -8.14 8.14
N ALA A 49 2.62 -9.03 8.73
CA ALA A 49 2.12 -10.28 9.30
C ALA A 49 1.03 -10.04 10.37
N ALA A 50 1.16 -8.99 11.18
CA ALA A 50 0.14 -8.58 12.14
C ALA A 50 -1.19 -8.17 11.46
N LEU A 51 -1.12 -7.44 10.34
CA LEU A 51 -2.30 -7.07 9.55
C LEU A 51 -2.97 -8.29 8.90
N VAL A 52 -2.18 -9.28 8.50
CA VAL A 52 -2.69 -10.56 8.00
C VAL A 52 -3.35 -11.39 9.11
N ALA A 53 -2.91 -11.26 10.35
CA ALA A 53 -3.57 -11.89 11.50
C ALA A 53 -4.90 -11.20 11.87
N ASP A 54 -5.03 -9.89 11.69
CA ASP A 54 -6.27 -9.15 11.94
C ASP A 54 -7.28 -9.32 10.80
N THR A 55 -8.26 -10.20 11.00
CA THR A 55 -9.27 -10.53 9.99
C THR A 55 -10.23 -9.41 9.63
N ASN A 56 -10.25 -8.33 10.41
CA ASN A 56 -11.13 -7.18 10.17
C ASN A 56 -10.47 -6.08 9.34
N ALA A 57 -9.15 -6.16 9.09
CA ALA A 57 -8.42 -5.15 8.34
C ALA A 57 -8.95 -5.03 6.89
N PRO A 58 -9.45 -3.84 6.48
CA PRO A 58 -9.85 -3.58 5.10
C PRO A 58 -8.72 -3.80 4.10
N ALA A 59 -9.07 -4.11 2.85
CA ALA A 59 -8.12 -4.31 1.77
C ALA A 59 -8.35 -3.35 0.60
N LEU A 60 -7.25 -3.03 -0.08
CA LEU A 60 -7.17 -2.17 -1.25
C LEU A 60 -6.26 -2.83 -2.28
N ILE A 61 -6.60 -2.73 -3.56
CA ILE A 61 -5.66 -3.00 -4.65
C ILE A 61 -5.01 -1.68 -5.07
N LEU A 62 -3.68 -1.68 -5.15
CA LEU A 62 -2.86 -0.61 -5.71
C LEU A 62 -2.24 -1.09 -7.02
N THR A 63 -2.37 -0.31 -8.08
CA THR A 63 -1.60 -0.47 -9.32
C THR A 63 -0.73 0.75 -9.53
N VAL A 64 0.58 0.53 -9.67
CA VAL A 64 1.57 1.54 -10.09
C VAL A 64 1.71 1.44 -11.60
N GLU A 65 1.09 2.35 -12.35
CA GLU A 65 0.94 2.20 -13.80
C GLU A 65 2.29 2.22 -14.54
N SER A 66 3.22 3.09 -14.11
CA SER A 66 4.56 3.21 -14.71
C SER A 66 5.38 1.92 -14.63
N ARG A 67 5.08 1.06 -13.66
CA ARG A 67 5.77 -0.21 -13.41
C ARG A 67 4.98 -1.43 -13.86
N SER A 68 3.74 -1.24 -14.32
CA SER A 68 2.78 -2.34 -14.55
C SER A 68 2.67 -3.29 -13.34
N GLN A 69 2.82 -2.74 -12.14
CA GLN A 69 2.88 -3.52 -10.89
C GLN A 69 1.57 -3.35 -10.13
N THR A 70 0.99 -4.47 -9.69
CA THR A 70 -0.23 -4.47 -8.87
C THR A 70 0.02 -5.25 -7.59
N GLY A 71 -0.46 -4.71 -6.47
CA GLY A 71 -0.33 -5.32 -5.15
C GLY A 71 -1.57 -5.07 -4.29
N ARG A 72 -1.75 -5.93 -3.28
CA ARG A 72 -2.79 -5.75 -2.26
C ARG A 72 -2.18 -5.06 -1.03
N LEU A 73 -2.88 -4.06 -0.55
CA LEU A 73 -2.57 -3.36 0.69
C LEU A 73 -3.64 -3.68 1.73
N LEU A 74 -3.24 -3.69 2.99
CA LEU A 74 -4.12 -3.77 4.15
C LEU A 74 -4.04 -2.45 4.91
N MET A 75 -5.18 -1.97 5.42
CA MET A 75 -5.19 -0.77 6.25
C MET A 75 -4.52 -1.08 7.59
N GLU A 76 -3.49 -0.31 7.90
CA GLU A 76 -2.76 -0.41 9.16
C GLU A 76 -3.38 0.44 10.25
N SER A 77 -3.74 1.67 9.93
CA SER A 77 -4.26 2.62 10.89
C SER A 77 -5.09 3.69 10.22
N ARG A 78 -5.92 4.37 11.02
CA ARG A 78 -6.59 5.61 10.65
C ARG A 78 -6.42 6.62 11.77
N ILE A 79 -5.88 7.79 11.45
CA ILE A 79 -5.66 8.89 12.40
C ILE A 79 -6.13 10.18 11.72
N ASN A 80 -7.04 10.93 12.35
CA ASN A 80 -7.60 12.17 11.81
C ASN A 80 -8.08 12.02 10.35
N ASP A 81 -8.87 10.98 10.08
CA ASP A 81 -9.41 10.63 8.75
C ASP A 81 -8.38 10.23 7.66
N VAL A 82 -7.08 10.24 8.00
CA VAL A 82 -6.03 9.70 7.14
C VAL A 82 -5.82 8.22 7.44
N GLU A 83 -6.04 7.40 6.43
CA GLU A 83 -5.79 5.97 6.42
C GLU A 83 -4.37 5.69 5.94
N THR A 84 -3.61 4.91 6.71
CA THR A 84 -2.33 4.35 6.26
C THR A 84 -2.55 2.93 5.78
N TRP A 85 -2.23 2.67 4.52
CA TRP A 85 -2.32 1.37 3.86
C TRP A 85 -0.93 0.82 3.61
N LEU A 86 -0.71 -0.47 3.88
CA LEU A 86 0.59 -1.11 3.79
C LEU A 86 0.52 -2.36 2.92
N SER A 87 1.51 -2.56 2.05
CA SER A 87 1.69 -3.78 1.25
C SER A 87 2.60 -4.79 1.95
N SER A 88 2.71 -5.99 1.38
CA SER A 88 3.60 -7.04 1.89
C SER A 88 5.09 -6.70 1.84
N ASP A 89 5.51 -5.79 0.96
CA ASP A 89 6.88 -5.27 0.86
C ASP A 89 7.09 -3.98 1.67
N LEU A 90 6.13 -3.61 2.52
CA LEU A 90 6.14 -2.44 3.38
C LEU A 90 6.07 -1.09 2.65
N THR A 91 5.68 -1.11 1.37
CA THR A 91 5.23 0.08 0.65
C THR A 91 3.96 0.63 1.31
N GLY A 92 3.94 1.94 1.55
CA GLY A 92 2.87 2.67 2.21
C GLY A 92 2.14 3.63 1.28
N LEU A 93 0.85 3.80 1.55
CA LEU A 93 -0.03 4.78 0.90
C LEU A 93 -0.86 5.47 1.98
N MET A 94 -0.88 6.80 1.98
CA MET A 94 -1.74 7.59 2.87
C MET A 94 -2.93 8.11 2.06
N LEU A 95 -4.13 7.73 2.46
CA LEU A 95 -5.39 8.13 1.81
C LEU A 95 -6.28 8.89 2.79
N GLU A 96 -6.93 9.94 2.30
CA GLU A 96 -8.02 10.61 3.02
C GLU A 96 -9.27 10.51 2.15
N ASN A 97 -10.30 9.81 2.63
CA ASN A 97 -11.53 9.52 1.86
C ASN A 97 -11.29 8.95 0.44
N GLY A 98 -10.21 8.16 0.27
CA GLY A 98 -9.81 7.57 -1.01
C GLY A 98 -8.98 8.49 -1.93
N MET A 99 -8.72 9.73 -1.52
CA MET A 99 -7.80 10.65 -2.20
C MET A 99 -6.38 10.48 -1.69
N LEU A 100 -5.40 10.55 -2.60
CA LEU A 100 -3.99 10.31 -2.31
C LEU A 100 -3.39 11.52 -1.58
N GLN A 101 -3.00 11.32 -0.32
CA GLN A 101 -2.27 12.31 0.46
C GLN A 101 -0.76 12.09 0.39
N GLY A 102 -0.31 10.85 0.35
CA GLY A 102 1.12 10.54 0.32
C GLY A 102 1.44 9.08 0.02
N THR A 103 2.72 8.82 -0.20
CA THR A 103 3.32 7.52 -0.51
C THR A 103 4.55 7.31 0.34
N ARG A 104 4.91 6.05 0.59
CA ARG A 104 6.18 5.69 1.25
C ARG A 104 6.75 4.39 0.67
N GLY A 105 8.05 4.32 0.47
CA GLY A 105 8.71 3.12 -0.05
C GLY A 105 8.51 2.89 -1.55
N LEU A 106 8.01 3.88 -2.28
CA LEU A 106 7.81 3.79 -3.73
C LEU A 106 8.96 4.36 -4.57
N GLY A 107 9.91 5.14 -4.03
CA GLY A 107 10.94 5.84 -4.82
C GLY A 107 10.89 7.34 -4.53
N SER A 108 10.95 8.22 -5.54
CA SER A 108 10.55 9.63 -5.31
C SER A 108 9.10 9.68 -4.80
N GLU A 109 8.93 10.28 -3.62
CA GLU A 109 7.70 10.17 -2.85
C GLU A 109 6.90 11.46 -2.96
N LEU A 110 5.60 11.33 -3.24
CA LEU A 110 4.63 12.32 -2.81
C LEU A 110 4.55 12.19 -1.28
N ILE A 111 5.03 13.19 -0.56
CA ILE A 111 5.06 13.15 0.91
C ILE A 111 3.86 13.86 1.54
N ALA A 112 3.21 14.75 0.80
CA ALA A 112 1.95 15.39 1.21
C ALA A 112 1.17 15.94 0.01
N SER A 113 -0.16 15.95 0.12
CA SER A 113 -1.08 16.66 -0.77
C SER A 113 -2.09 17.44 0.09
N GLU A 114 -2.41 18.66 -0.30
CA GLU A 114 -3.60 19.36 0.18
C GLU A 114 -4.82 18.81 -0.59
N LEU A 115 -5.91 18.49 0.12
CA LEU A 115 -7.06 17.79 -0.43
C LEU A 115 -8.40 18.49 -0.19
N PHE A 116 -8.48 19.52 0.66
CA PHE A 116 -9.74 20.07 1.17
C PHE A 116 -10.69 20.52 0.06
N GLU A 117 -10.25 21.44 -0.80
CA GLU A 117 -11.08 21.99 -1.88
C GLU A 117 -11.49 20.94 -2.94
N PRO A 118 -10.57 20.15 -3.53
CA PRO A 118 -10.98 19.15 -4.51
C PRO A 118 -11.86 18.06 -3.88
N MET A 119 -11.59 17.64 -2.64
CA MET A 119 -12.39 16.65 -1.94
C MET A 119 -13.84 17.12 -1.74
N GLU A 120 -14.04 18.38 -1.34
CA GLU A 120 -15.39 18.95 -1.20
C GLU A 120 -16.16 18.86 -2.52
N LEU A 121 -15.56 19.25 -3.64
CA LEU A 121 -16.18 19.20 -4.97
C LEU A 121 -16.46 17.76 -5.42
N ILE A 122 -15.48 16.86 -5.28
CA ILE A 122 -15.56 15.46 -5.71
C ILE A 122 -16.65 14.72 -4.94
N LEU A 123 -16.63 14.81 -3.60
CA LEU A 123 -17.59 14.08 -2.75
C LEU A 123 -19.00 14.67 -2.88
N SER A 124 -19.15 16.00 -2.95
CA SER A 124 -20.46 16.64 -3.15
C SER A 124 -21.01 16.51 -4.58
N GLY A 125 -20.17 16.14 -5.56
CA GLY A 125 -20.60 16.04 -6.96
C GLY A 125 -20.86 17.37 -7.63
N ARG A 126 -20.13 18.40 -7.20
CA ARG A 126 -20.17 19.72 -7.81
C ARG A 126 -18.99 19.87 -8.76
N SER A 127 -19.24 20.58 -9.86
CA SER A 127 -18.16 21.03 -10.73
C SER A 127 -17.68 22.40 -10.27
N GLY A 128 -16.40 22.68 -10.39
CA GLY A 128 -15.82 23.92 -9.89
C GLY A 128 -14.31 23.93 -10.03
N TYR A 129 -13.71 25.05 -9.67
CA TYR A 129 -12.27 25.15 -9.57
C TYR A 129 -11.82 24.90 -8.13
N SER A 130 -10.66 24.26 -7.98
CA SER A 130 -9.97 24.08 -6.71
C SER A 130 -8.47 24.34 -6.87
N ASP A 131 -7.82 24.72 -5.78
CA ASP A 131 -6.36 24.69 -5.69
C ASP A 131 -5.88 23.35 -5.13
N ARG A 132 -4.68 22.95 -5.53
CA ARG A 132 -4.04 21.71 -5.08
C ARG A 132 -2.56 21.94 -4.86
N LEU A 133 -2.04 21.41 -3.76
CA LEU A 133 -0.61 21.43 -3.47
C LEU A 133 -0.10 20.02 -3.36
N HIS A 134 1.01 19.71 -4.01
CA HIS A 134 1.75 18.46 -3.85
C HIS A 134 3.17 18.76 -3.37
N SER A 135 3.60 18.10 -2.32
CA SER A 135 4.97 18.16 -1.81
C SER A 135 5.67 16.84 -2.09
N TYR A 136 6.84 16.92 -2.72
CA TYR A 136 7.63 15.77 -3.14
C TYR A 136 8.99 15.76 -2.46
N LEU A 137 9.50 14.58 -2.13
CA LEU A 137 10.91 14.41 -1.78
C LEU A 137 11.72 14.16 -3.06
N ASN A 138 12.69 15.04 -3.33
CA ASN A 138 13.59 14.89 -4.46
C ASN A 138 14.81 14.00 -4.10
N GLY A 139 15.65 13.67 -5.09
CA GLY A 139 16.86 12.86 -4.88
C GLY A 139 17.91 13.46 -3.94
N ASN A 140 17.80 14.74 -3.59
CA ASN A 140 18.66 15.43 -2.63
C ASN A 140 18.07 15.48 -1.21
N VAL A 141 16.94 14.80 -0.97
CA VAL A 141 16.21 14.82 0.31
C VAL A 141 15.65 16.22 0.63
N GLU A 142 15.33 17.00 -0.39
CA GLU A 142 14.68 18.30 -0.26
C GLU A 142 13.20 18.18 -0.59
N ILE A 143 12.38 18.95 0.14
CA ILE A 143 10.95 19.05 -0.12
C ILE A 143 10.71 20.09 -1.20
N VAL A 144 10.10 19.66 -2.31
CA VAL A 144 9.66 20.54 -3.39
C VAL A 144 8.14 20.55 -3.43
N THR A 145 7.54 21.70 -3.15
CA THR A 145 6.09 21.89 -3.22
C THR A 145 5.70 22.53 -4.55
N ARG A 146 4.72 21.92 -5.23
CA ARG A 146 4.10 22.43 -6.45
C ARG A 146 2.64 22.77 -6.18
N THR A 147 2.17 23.85 -6.80
CA THR A 147 0.77 24.29 -6.73
C THR A 147 0.14 24.18 -8.11
N TYR A 148 -1.11 23.73 -8.14
CA TYR A 148 -1.90 23.55 -9.35
C TYR A 148 -3.26 24.23 -9.19
N ARG A 149 -3.76 24.77 -10.30
CA ARG A 149 -5.18 25.12 -10.43
C ARG A 149 -5.88 23.98 -11.13
N CYS A 150 -6.92 23.45 -10.49
CA CYS A 150 -7.64 22.28 -10.98
C CYS A 150 -9.09 22.63 -11.35
N LEU A 151 -9.58 22.01 -12.42
CA LEU A 151 -11.01 22.02 -12.77
C LEU A 151 -11.61 20.66 -12.44
N VAL A 152 -12.49 20.62 -11.45
CA VAL A 152 -13.26 19.43 -11.07
C VAL A 152 -14.56 19.40 -11.87
N VAL A 153 -14.86 18.25 -12.49
CA VAL A 153 -16.03 18.08 -13.36
C VAL A 153 -16.72 16.73 -13.10
N VAL A 154 -18.05 16.75 -13.08
CA VAL A 154 -18.87 15.54 -13.13
C VAL A 154 -18.86 14.98 -14.56
N LYS A 155 -18.32 13.77 -14.77
CA LYS A 155 -18.27 13.14 -16.10
C LYS A 155 -19.49 12.26 -16.42
N GLY A 156 -20.26 11.87 -15.40
CA GLY A 156 -21.44 11.04 -15.55
C GLY A 156 -21.44 9.89 -14.56
N ASN A 157 -22.16 8.81 -14.89
CA ASN A 157 -22.27 7.62 -14.04
C ASN A 157 -21.67 6.40 -14.73
N ALA A 158 -21.13 5.47 -13.96
CA ALA A 158 -20.59 4.21 -14.43
C ALA A 158 -20.88 3.09 -13.42
N ILE A 159 -21.12 1.87 -13.91
CA ILE A 159 -21.07 0.67 -13.08
C ILE A 159 -19.70 0.03 -13.32
N ILE A 160 -18.88 -0.07 -12.27
CA ILE A 160 -17.53 -0.63 -12.37
C ILE A 160 -17.44 -1.98 -11.67
N PRO A 161 -16.80 -3.00 -12.28
CA PRO A 161 -16.51 -4.26 -11.61
C PRO A 161 -15.31 -4.08 -10.66
N LEU A 162 -15.50 -4.44 -9.40
CA LEU A 162 -14.46 -4.52 -8.37
C LEU A 162 -14.47 -5.92 -7.74
N GLU A 163 -13.45 -6.27 -6.95
CA GLU A 163 -13.49 -7.54 -6.19
C GLU A 163 -14.66 -7.59 -5.20
N ILE A 164 -15.13 -6.41 -4.75
CA ILE A 164 -16.32 -6.26 -3.91
C ILE A 164 -17.65 -6.33 -4.68
N GLY A 165 -17.61 -6.67 -5.98
CA GLY A 165 -18.76 -6.74 -6.87
C GLY A 165 -18.90 -5.54 -7.80
N ASN A 166 -20.02 -5.47 -8.52
CA ASN A 166 -20.35 -4.35 -9.39
C ASN A 166 -20.85 -3.17 -8.55
N VAL A 167 -20.19 -2.02 -8.68
CA VAL A 167 -20.54 -0.80 -7.93
C VAL A 167 -21.02 0.29 -8.88
N SER A 168 -22.22 0.81 -8.62
CA SER A 168 -22.73 2.02 -9.27
C SER A 168 -22.02 3.25 -8.75
N THR A 169 -21.50 4.08 -9.65
CA THR A 169 -20.64 5.21 -9.31
C THR A 169 -20.99 6.46 -10.11
N ARG A 170 -20.76 7.63 -9.50
CA ARG A 170 -20.58 8.90 -10.19
C ARG A 170 -19.09 9.09 -10.46
N VAL A 171 -18.74 9.37 -11.70
CA VAL A 171 -17.36 9.61 -12.12
C VAL A 171 -17.06 11.11 -12.05
N MET A 172 -16.02 11.46 -11.31
CA MET A 172 -15.47 12.81 -11.21
C MET A 172 -14.10 12.84 -11.84
N THR A 173 -13.76 13.91 -12.55
CA THR A 173 -12.38 14.20 -12.95
C THR A 173 -11.91 15.50 -12.34
N GLU A 174 -10.62 15.59 -12.13
CA GLU A 174 -9.92 16.79 -11.65
C GLU A 174 -8.75 17.04 -12.60
N ASP A 175 -8.90 18.04 -13.46
CA ASP A 175 -7.92 18.45 -14.46
C ASP A 175 -7.02 19.56 -13.88
N CYS A 176 -5.81 19.20 -13.46
CA CYS A 176 -4.88 20.11 -12.77
C CYS A 176 -3.78 20.64 -13.69
N LYS A 177 -3.45 21.93 -13.56
CA LYS A 177 -2.38 22.58 -14.33
C LYS A 177 -1.55 23.52 -13.47
N SER A 178 -0.24 23.53 -13.71
CA SER A 178 0.72 24.56 -13.30
C SER A 178 1.31 25.23 -14.55
N LEU A 179 2.40 25.98 -14.40
CA LEU A 179 3.10 26.62 -15.52
C LEU A 179 3.74 25.60 -16.48
N ASP A 180 4.19 24.46 -15.96
CA ASP A 180 5.05 23.49 -16.64
C ASP A 180 4.53 22.04 -16.58
N GLN A 181 3.44 21.79 -15.84
CA GLN A 181 2.93 20.44 -15.62
C GLN A 181 1.40 20.41 -15.69
N SER A 182 0.87 19.29 -16.16
CA SER A 182 -0.56 19.02 -16.15
C SER A 182 -0.84 17.55 -15.96
N PHE A 183 -1.90 17.23 -15.22
CA PHE A 183 -2.37 15.86 -15.03
C PHE A 183 -3.88 15.85 -14.85
N GLN A 184 -4.49 14.66 -14.97
CA GLN A 184 -5.91 14.46 -14.71
C GLN A 184 -6.07 13.31 -13.72
N ASN A 185 -6.69 13.60 -12.57
CA ASN A 185 -7.15 12.57 -11.65
C ASN A 185 -8.59 12.16 -11.97
N THR A 186 -8.92 10.89 -11.74
CA THR A 186 -10.27 10.37 -11.93
C THR A 186 -10.72 9.63 -10.68
N TYR A 187 -11.94 9.88 -10.24
CA TYR A 187 -12.52 9.35 -9.01
C TYR A 187 -13.88 8.71 -9.31
N TRP A 188 -14.09 7.51 -8.80
CA TRP A 188 -15.35 6.79 -8.91
C TRP A 188 -16.02 6.77 -7.54
N VAL A 189 -16.99 7.65 -7.35
CA VAL A 189 -17.73 7.84 -6.10
C VAL A 189 -18.95 6.94 -6.10
N SER A 190 -19.03 5.98 -5.19
CA SER A 190 -20.18 5.10 -5.02
C SER A 190 -21.46 5.91 -4.83
N THR A 191 -22.47 5.66 -5.65
CA THR A 191 -23.78 6.35 -5.51
C THR A 191 -24.54 5.89 -4.27
N ASN A 192 -24.18 4.73 -3.71
CA ASN A 192 -24.86 4.16 -2.55
C ASN A 192 -24.23 4.61 -1.23
N SER A 193 -22.90 4.62 -1.15
CA SER A 193 -22.17 4.92 0.08
C SER A 193 -21.55 6.32 0.12
N GLY A 194 -21.45 7.00 -1.02
CA GLY A 194 -20.71 8.27 -1.13
C GLY A 194 -19.19 8.13 -1.07
N ALA A 195 -18.65 6.92 -0.88
CA ALA A 195 -17.21 6.68 -0.79
C ALA A 195 -16.55 6.62 -2.18
N ILE A 196 -15.29 7.06 -2.28
CA ILE A 196 -14.45 6.81 -3.44
C ILE A 196 -14.02 5.34 -3.42
N VAL A 197 -14.56 4.54 -4.33
CA VAL A 197 -14.29 3.08 -4.40
C VAL A 197 -13.20 2.71 -5.40
N GLN A 198 -12.86 3.65 -6.29
CA GLN A 198 -11.71 3.59 -7.15
C GLN A 198 -11.21 5.01 -7.40
N ALA A 199 -9.90 5.19 -7.49
CA ALA A 199 -9.29 6.42 -7.95
C ALA A 199 -8.09 6.12 -8.85
N ARG A 200 -7.82 7.02 -9.80
CA ARG A 200 -6.57 7.06 -10.58
C ARG A 200 -5.98 8.44 -10.37
N GLN A 201 -4.82 8.51 -9.72
CA GLN A 201 -4.26 9.74 -9.19
C GLN A 201 -2.80 9.89 -9.56
N TRP A 202 -2.39 11.09 -9.94
CA TRP A 202 -1.01 11.43 -10.24
C TRP A 202 -0.18 11.54 -8.96
N ALA A 203 0.93 10.82 -8.89
CA ALA A 203 1.85 10.77 -7.76
C ALA A 203 3.21 11.41 -8.05
N GLY A 204 3.33 12.21 -9.12
CA GLY A 204 4.57 12.87 -9.53
C GLY A 204 5.22 12.26 -10.77
N ASP A 205 6.22 12.94 -11.33
CA ASP A 205 6.82 12.59 -12.63
C ASP A 205 7.51 11.22 -12.63
N GLU A 206 8.08 10.80 -11.50
CA GLU A 206 8.80 9.53 -11.40
C GLU A 206 7.85 8.33 -11.24
N LEU A 207 6.84 8.44 -10.37
CA LEU A 207 5.89 7.36 -10.12
C LEU A 207 4.79 7.29 -11.18
N GLY A 208 4.40 8.43 -11.74
CA GLY A 208 3.28 8.54 -12.64
C GLY A 208 1.94 8.36 -11.92
N TYR A 209 1.04 7.56 -12.51
CA TYR A 209 -0.29 7.35 -11.96
C TYR A 209 -0.35 6.13 -11.03
N LEU A 210 -1.01 6.32 -9.90
CA LEU A 210 -1.44 5.28 -8.98
C LEU A 210 -2.95 5.05 -9.14
N LYS A 211 -3.34 3.80 -9.36
CA LYS A 211 -4.74 3.39 -9.35
C LYS A 211 -5.03 2.61 -8.07
N THR A 212 -6.04 3.06 -7.33
CA THR A 212 -6.52 2.38 -6.12
C THR A 212 -7.92 1.83 -6.36
N GLN A 213 -8.20 0.63 -5.86
CA GLN A 213 -9.49 -0.04 -6.00
C GLN A 213 -9.88 -0.70 -4.68
N ALA A 214 -11.10 -0.46 -4.21
CA ALA A 214 -11.67 -1.18 -3.07
C ALA A 214 -11.72 -2.69 -3.37
N ALA A 215 -11.34 -3.50 -2.40
CA ALA A 215 -11.02 -4.89 -2.63
C ALA A 215 -11.49 -5.80 -1.50
N THR A 216 -11.72 -7.07 -1.80
CA THR A 216 -11.95 -8.08 -0.74
C THR A 216 -10.62 -8.42 -0.07
N ARG A 217 -10.63 -8.88 1.18
CA ARG A 217 -9.38 -9.23 1.87
C ARG A 217 -8.63 -10.37 1.19
N SER A 218 -9.37 -11.42 0.82
CA SER A 218 -8.87 -12.55 0.05
C SER A 218 -9.12 -12.32 -1.43
N PRO A 219 -8.18 -12.66 -2.32
CA PRO A 219 -8.44 -12.67 -3.76
C PRO A 219 -9.63 -13.58 -4.05
N THR A 220 -10.56 -13.13 -4.89
CA THR A 220 -11.57 -14.03 -5.44
C THR A 220 -10.84 -15.11 -6.23
N GLN A 221 -10.88 -16.37 -5.78
CA GLN A 221 -10.28 -17.48 -6.52
C GLN A 221 -11.00 -17.57 -7.87
N VAL A 222 -10.30 -17.26 -8.96
CA VAL A 222 -10.76 -17.64 -10.29
C VAL A 222 -10.63 -19.15 -10.36
N SER A 223 -11.77 -19.84 -10.31
CA SER A 223 -11.84 -21.29 -10.53
C SER A 223 -11.23 -21.62 -11.90
N ALA A 224 -9.99 -22.09 -11.91
CA ALA A 224 -9.37 -22.61 -13.11
C ALA A 224 -9.97 -23.99 -13.41
N SER A 225 -10.98 -24.04 -14.27
CA SER A 225 -11.47 -25.28 -14.85
C SER A 225 -10.38 -25.89 -15.74
N HIS A 226 -9.53 -26.73 -15.16
CA HIS A 226 -8.63 -27.59 -15.93
C HIS A 226 -9.46 -28.74 -16.52
N GLN A 227 -9.89 -28.61 -17.77
CA GLN A 227 -10.13 -29.77 -18.62
C GLN A 227 -8.84 -30.12 -19.34
N VAL A 228 -8.14 -31.13 -18.83
CA VAL A 228 -7.11 -31.83 -19.58
C VAL A 228 -7.84 -32.80 -20.51
N ILE A 229 -7.91 -32.48 -21.81
CA ILE A 229 -8.26 -33.44 -22.85
C ILE A 229 -6.95 -34.13 -23.24
N VAL A 230 -6.77 -35.37 -22.81
CA VAL A 230 -5.78 -36.28 -23.39
C VAL A 230 -6.39 -36.80 -24.70
N VAL A 231 -5.75 -36.52 -25.82
CA VAL A 231 -6.09 -37.15 -27.10
C VAL A 231 -5.08 -38.27 -27.30
N GLU A 232 -5.59 -39.50 -27.44
CA GLU A 232 -4.82 -40.70 -27.82
C GLU A 232 -4.26 -40.61 -29.23
#